data_AF-A0A535ATP7-F1
#
_entry.id   AF-A0A535ATP7-F1
#
_cell.length_a   1.000
_cell.length_b   1.000
_cell.length_c   1.000
_cell.angle_alpha   90.00
_cell.angle_beta   90.00
_cell.angle_gamma   90.00
#
_symmetry.space_group_name_H-M   'P 1'
#
loop_
_entity.id
_entity.type
_entity.pdbx_description
1 polymer ?
#
loop_
_entity_poly.entity_id
_entity_poly.type
_entity_poly.pdbx_seq_one_letter_code
_entity_poly.pdbx_strand_id
1 'polypeptide(L)' 'MAKIRSVVVEGNREDGYKTVQVLFGTNFFLEITESDGRVSFLLGAHHEAFKADASEAKGELEKYIKEIMEKHPESVFEEE' A
#
# COMPACT_ATOMS: atom_id res chain seq x y z
N MET A 1 -3.05 -18.30 9.64
CA MET A 1 -3.79 -17.15 9.09
C MET A 1 -3.16 -15.87 9.64
N ALA A 2 -2.59 -15.02 8.79
CA ALA A 2 -2.08 -13.73 9.23
C ALA A 2 -3.26 -12.86 9.68
N LYS A 3 -3.16 -12.22 10.85
CA LYS A 3 -4.22 -11.35 11.38
C LYS A 3 -3.88 -9.89 11.09
N ILE A 4 -4.89 -9.09 10.80
CA ILE A 4 -4.77 -7.63 10.91
C ILE A 4 -4.65 -7.32 12.40
N ARG A 5 -3.56 -6.65 12.77
CA ARG A 5 -3.27 -6.27 14.17
C ARG A 5 -3.75 -4.87 14.49
N SER A 6 -3.64 -3.95 13.53
CA SER A 6 -4.04 -2.57 13.70
C SER A 6 -4.40 -1.94 12.35
N VAL A 7 -5.37 -1.04 12.37
CA VAL A 7 -5.65 -0.09 11.30
C VAL A 7 -5.71 1.29 11.94
N VAL A 8 -4.81 2.17 11.52
CA VAL A 8 -4.71 3.54 12.00
C VAL A 8 -5.08 4.47 10.84
N VAL A 9 -6.01 5.37 11.08
CA VAL A 9 -6.40 6.40 10.12
C VAL A 9 -6.14 7.74 10.77
N GLU A 10 -5.22 8.50 10.19
CA GLU A 10 -4.84 9.83 10.64
C GLU A 10 -5.07 10.82 9.50
N GLY A 11 -5.29 12.07 9.84
CA GLY A 11 -5.37 13.12 8.84
C GLY A 11 -5.64 14.48 9.47
N ASN A 12 -5.17 15.53 8.79
CA ASN A 12 -5.44 16.90 9.15
C ASN A 12 -6.11 17.61 7.98
N ARG A 13 -7.26 18.24 8.23
CA ARG A 13 -7.97 19.06 7.24
C ARG A 13 -7.23 20.37 6.93
N GLU A 14 -6.46 20.90 7.88
CA GLU A 14 -5.69 22.14 7.69
C GLU A 14 -4.46 21.90 6.80
N ASP A 15 -3.75 20.79 7.03
CA ASP A 15 -2.54 20.43 6.29
C ASP A 15 -2.81 19.59 5.03
N GLY A 16 -4.08 19.23 4.78
CA GLY A 16 -4.50 18.51 3.58
C GLY A 16 -4.01 17.06 3.48
N TYR A 17 -3.47 16.47 4.56
CA TYR A 17 -2.97 15.09 4.53
C TYR A 17 -3.94 14.09 5.16
N LYS A 18 -3.92 12.86 4.65
CA LYS A 18 -4.59 11.69 5.22
C LYS A 18 -3.70 10.47 5.06
N THR A 19 -3.56 9.70 6.13
CA THR A 19 -2.77 8.47 6.14
C THR A 19 -3.61 7.32 6.66
N VAL A 20 -3.56 6.20 5.95
CA VAL A 20 -4.08 4.91 6.41
C VAL A 20 -2.90 3.97 6.57
N GLN A 21 -2.69 3.48 7.78
CA GLN A 21 -1.68 2.48 8.08
C GLN A 21 -2.34 1.18 8.55
N VAL A 22 -1.96 0.06 7.95
CA VAL A 22 -2.41 -1.28 8.31
C VAL A 22 -1.20 -2.09 8.76
N LEU A 23 -1.22 -2.58 10.00
CA LEU A 23 -0.21 -3.50 10.52
C LEU A 23 -0.80 -4.91 10.53
N PHE A 24 -0.14 -5.86 9.89
CA PHE A 24 -0.65 -7.23 9.75
C PHE A 24 0.46 -8.28 9.84
N GLY A 25 0.07 -9.52 10.14
CA GLY A 25 1.02 -10.60 10.42
C GLY A 25 1.97 -10.23 11.57
N THR A 26 3.16 -10.83 11.60
CA THR A 26 4.15 -10.50 12.65
C THR A 26 4.85 -9.18 12.35
N ASN A 27 5.20 -8.92 11.08
CA ASN A 27 6.12 -7.84 10.71
C ASN A 27 5.80 -7.18 9.36
N PHE A 28 4.55 -7.22 8.90
CA PHE A 28 4.15 -6.56 7.65
C PHE A 28 3.36 -5.29 7.94
N PHE A 29 3.49 -4.33 7.02
CA PHE A 29 2.75 -3.08 7.07
C PHE A 29 2.42 -2.57 5.67
N LEU A 30 1.28 -1.88 5.57
CA LEU A 30 0.87 -1.09 4.42
C LEU A 30 0.58 0.33 4.91
N GLU A 31 1.10 1.33 4.21
CA GLU A 31 0.78 2.73 4.45
C GLU A 31 0.37 3.41 3.14
N ILE A 32 -0.76 4.11 3.17
CA ILE A 32 -1.25 4.93 2.06
C ILE A 32 -1.39 6.34 2.59
N THR A 33 -0.64 7.28 2.00
CA THR A 33 -0.63 8.68 2.42
C THR A 33 -1.02 9.57 1.25
N GLU A 34 -2.11 10.31 1.41
CA GLU A 34 -2.52 11.43 0.56
C GLU A 34 -1.94 12.72 1.16
N SER A 35 -1.22 13.51 0.37
CA SER A 35 -0.74 14.85 0.74
C SER A 35 -0.64 15.71 -0.52
N ASP A 36 -1.17 16.93 -0.47
CA ASP A 36 -1.13 17.89 -1.57
C ASP A 36 -1.61 17.32 -2.92
N GLY A 37 -2.65 16.47 -2.89
CA GLY A 37 -3.22 15.83 -4.08
C GLY A 37 -2.36 14.70 -4.67
N ARG A 38 -1.28 14.30 -4.00
CA ARG A 38 -0.48 13.12 -4.36
C ARG A 38 -0.77 11.99 -3.39
N VAL A 39 -0.81 10.77 -3.92
CA VAL A 39 -1.00 9.55 -3.13
C VAL A 39 0.27 8.71 -3.20
N SER A 40 0.82 8.40 -2.03
CA SER A 40 1.96 7.49 -1.89
C SER A 40 1.53 6.18 -1.28
N PHE A 41 2.02 5.09 -1.86
CA PHE A 41 1.81 3.72 -1.40
C PHE A 41 3.14 3.16 -0.89
N LEU A 42 3.15 2.61 0.32
CA LEU A 42 4.31 1.97 0.94
C LEU A 42 3.90 0.60 1.48
N LEU A 43 4.51 -0.46 0.97
CA LEU A 43 4.29 -1.83 1.44
C LEU A 43 5.64 -2.43 1.86
N GLY A 44 5.69 -3.03 3.04
CA GLY A 44 6.93 -3.56 3.57
C GLY A 44 6.79 -4.70 4.56
N ALA A 45 7.94 -5.33 4.81
CA ALA A 45 8.15 -6.41 5.75
C ALA A 45 9.45 -6.15 6.53
N HIS A 46 9.38 -6.09 7.86
CA HIS A 46 10.52 -5.86 8.74
C HIS A 46 11.40 -4.65 8.36
N HIS A 47 12.42 -4.88 7.54
CA HIS A 47 13.49 -3.95 7.18
C HIS A 47 13.52 -3.61 5.69
N GLU A 48 12.61 -4.19 4.91
CA GLU A 48 12.50 -3.97 3.47
C GLU A 48 11.11 -3.46 3.14
N ALA A 49 11.05 -2.44 2.29
CA ALA A 49 9.80 -1.88 1.81
C ALA A 49 10.01 -1.31 0.41
N PHE A 50 8.95 -1.29 -0.39
CA PHE A 50 8.93 -0.50 -1.61
C PHE A 50 7.89 0.60 -1.49
N LYS A 51 8.23 1.75 -2.06
CA LYS A 51 7.37 2.93 -2.15
C LYS A 51 7.03 3.17 -3.61
N ALA A 52 5.80 3.52 -3.89
CA ALA A 52 5.33 3.88 -5.23
C ALA A 52 4.43 5.11 -5.19
N ASP A 53 4.45 5.88 -6.27
CA ASP A 53 3.42 6.85 -6.58
C ASP A 53 2.13 6.12 -7.02
N ALA A 54 1.05 6.40 -6.31
CA ALA A 54 -0.28 5.85 -6.53
C ALA A 54 -1.31 6.94 -6.91
N SER A 55 -0.84 8.13 -7.28
CA SER A 55 -1.69 9.27 -7.64
C SER A 55 -2.46 9.03 -8.95
N GLU A 56 -1.97 8.14 -9.82
CA GLU A 56 -2.58 7.82 -11.12
C GLU A 56 -2.91 6.32 -11.23
N ALA A 57 -4.11 6.00 -11.75
CA ALA A 57 -4.58 4.63 -11.89
C ALA A 57 -3.71 3.74 -12.82
N LYS A 58 -3.07 4.33 -13.83
CA LYS A 58 -2.13 3.65 -14.74
C LYS A 58 -0.68 4.10 -14.54
N GLY A 59 -0.38 4.52 -13.31
CA GLY A 59 0.89 5.10 -12.90
C GLY A 59 1.94 4.06 -12.48
N GLU A 60 2.83 4.47 -11.59
CA GLU A 60 3.95 3.65 -11.10
C GLU A 60 3.47 2.40 -10.35
N LEU A 61 2.50 2.55 -9.43
CA LEU A 61 1.98 1.41 -8.66
C LEU A 61 1.39 0.30 -9.56
N GLU A 62 0.66 0.64 -10.62
CA GLU A 62 0.08 -0.36 -11.54
C GLU A 62 1.17 -1.18 -12.25
N LYS A 63 2.30 -0.56 -12.59
CA LYS A 63 3.43 -1.25 -13.21
C LYS A 63 4.03 -2.28 -12.26
N TYR A 64 4.24 -1.92 -10.99
CA TYR A 64 4.73 -2.87 -9.99
C TYR A 64 3.76 -4.02 -9.75
N ILE A 65 2.45 -3.74 -9.69
CA ILE A 65 1.43 -4.79 -9.55
C ILE A 65 1.53 -5.77 -10.73
N LYS A 66 1.61 -5.26 -11.97
CA LYS A 66 1.78 -6.11 -13.17
C LYS A 66 3.05 -6.96 -13.12
N GLU A 67 4.18 -6.36 -12.76
CA GLU A 67 5.45 -7.10 -12.64
C GLU A 67 5.39 -8.21 -11.60
N ILE A 68 4.71 -7.97 -10.47
CA ILE A 68 4.53 -8.99 -9.43
C ILE A 68 3.62 -10.10 -9.95
N MET A 69 2.51 -9.77 -10.61
CA MET A 69 1.59 -10.76 -11.19
C MET A 69 2.27 -11.62 -12.27
N GLU A 70 3.09 -11.01 -13.12
CA GLU A 70 3.85 -11.73 -14.16
C GLU A 70 4.90 -12.68 -13.57
N LYS A 71 5.55 -12.28 -12.46
CA LYS A 71 6.57 -13.10 -11.78
C LYS A 71 5.98 -14.16 -10.85
N HIS A 72 4.78 -13.94 -10.34
CA HIS A 72 4.08 -14.78 -9.37
C HIS A 72 2.64 -15.07 -9.81
N PRO A 73 2.43 -15.75 -10.95
CA PRO A 73 1.10 -15.98 -11.53
C PRO A 73 0.18 -16.77 -10.59
N GLU A 74 0.73 -17.63 -9.74
CA GLU A 74 -0.03 -18.39 -8.73
C GLU A 74 -0.65 -17.52 -7.62
N SER A 75 -0.19 -16.28 -7.49
CA SER A 75 -0.65 -15.31 -6.48
C SER A 75 -1.71 -14.35 -7.02
N VAL A 76 -2.10 -14.50 -8.30
CA VAL A 76 -3.14 -13.67 -8.91
C VAL A 76 -4.46 -13.92 -8.19
N PHE A 77 -5.09 -12.84 -7.74
CA PHE A 77 -6.44 -12.89 -7.21
C PHE A 77 -7.42 -13.08 -8.37
N GLU A 78 -8.10 -14.21 -8.39
CA GLU A 78 -9.27 -14.45 -9.25
C GLU A 78 -10.52 -14.19 -8.39
N GLU A 79 -11.35 -13.25 -8.81
CA GLU A 79 -12.61 -12.95 -8.14
C GLU A 79 -13.59 -14.10 -8.43
N GLU A 80 -14.08 -14.79 -7.40
CA GLU A 80 -15.10 -15.87 -7.52
C GLU A 80 -16.50 -15.32 -7.82
#